data_AF-A0A1I0L0R4-F1
#
_entry.id   AF-A0A1I0L0R4-F1
#
_cell.length_a   1.000
_cell.length_b   1.000
_cell.length_c   1.000
_cell.angle_alpha   90.00
_cell.angle_beta   90.00
_cell.angle_gamma   90.00
#
_symmetry.space_group_name_H-M   'P 1'
#
loop_
_entity.id
_entity.type
_entity.pdbx_description
1 polymer ?
#
loop_
_entity_poly.entity_id
_entity_poly.type
_entity_poly.pdbx_seq_one_letter_code
_entity_poly.pdbx_strand_id
1 'polypeptide(L)'
;MNETDRRRAFQYVKSMSNDRFWAWMNAMHSQAYFKAEQHYQEAMAICLQPKQAAFVAAKAREIRESWDGMGTVTIDETEAADWLPRKS
;
A
#
# COMPACT_ATOMS: atom_id res chain seq x y z
N MET A 1 20.36 9.82 7.17
CA MET A 1 19.58 11.00 7.61
C MET A 1 20.29 11.62 8.80
N ASN A 2 20.70 12.89 8.72
CA ASN A 2 21.44 13.54 9.81
C ASN A 2 20.48 14.15 10.86
N GLU A 3 21.04 14.70 11.95
CA GLU A 3 20.26 15.30 13.04
C GLU A 3 19.34 16.44 12.58
N THR A 4 19.85 17.29 11.67
CA THR A 4 19.11 18.43 11.11
C THR A 4 17.92 17.96 10.29
N ASP A 5 18.08 16.92 9.47
CA ASP A 5 17.02 16.34 8.65
C ASP A 5 15.94 15.72 9.54
N ARG A 6 16.35 14.98 10.58
CA ARG A 6 15.44 14.40 11.58
C ARG A 6 14.61 15.47 12.29
N ARG A 7 15.25 16.55 12.73
CA ARG A 7 14.57 17.67 13.38
C ARG A 7 13.59 18.38 12.44
N ARG A 8 13.97 18.61 11.18
CA ARG A 8 13.09 19.22 10.17
C ARG A 8 11.85 18.37 9.90
N ALA A 9 12.03 17.07 9.71
CA ALA A 9 10.92 16.13 9.54
C ALA A 9 9.98 16.14 10.75
N PHE A 10 10.53 16.14 11.96
CA PHE A 10 9.74 16.20 13.19
C PHE A 10 8.90 17.48 13.30
N GLN A 11 9.50 18.65 13.01
CA GLN A 11 8.77 19.92 13.04
C GLN A 11 7.69 20.00 11.95
N TYR A 12 7.97 19.44 10.77
CA TYR A 12 6.99 19.35 9.68
C TYR A 12 5.78 18.51 10.08
N VAL A 13 5.99 17.35 10.71
CA VAL A 13 4.89 16.51 11.20
C VAL A 13 4.06 17.23 12.26
N LYS A 14 4.72 17.93 13.20
CA LYS A 14 4.03 18.68 14.28
C LYS A 14 3.20 19.87 13.79
N SER A 15 3.50 20.43 12.62
CA SER A 15 2.74 21.57 12.08
C SER A 15 1.47 21.16 11.32
N MET A 16 1.24 19.86 11.13
CA MET A 16 0.05 19.35 10.44
C MET A 16 -1.19 19.42 11.33
N SER A 17 -2.36 19.66 10.70
CA SER A 17 -3.64 19.33 11.32
C SER A 17 -3.82 17.81 11.43
N ASN A 18 -4.74 17.35 12.28
CA ASN A 18 -4.99 15.92 12.47
C ASN A 18 -5.32 15.19 11.15
N ASP A 19 -6.23 15.75 10.34
CA ASP A 19 -6.61 15.15 9.05
C ASP A 19 -5.43 15.05 8.08
N ARG A 20 -4.60 16.11 8.02
CA ARG A 20 -3.42 16.13 7.15
C ARG A 20 -2.36 15.14 7.63
N PHE A 21 -2.21 14.99 8.94
CA PHE A 21 -1.30 14.01 9.51
C PHE A 21 -1.70 12.60 9.09
N TRP A 22 -2.97 12.22 9.24
CA TRP A 22 -3.44 10.88 8.85
C TRP A 22 -3.36 10.65 7.35
N ALA A 23 -3.71 11.63 6.52
CA ALA A 23 -3.54 11.54 5.07
C ALA A 23 -2.06 11.33 4.67
N TRP A 24 -1.15 12.07 5.30
CA TRP A 24 0.29 11.93 5.09
C TRP A 24 0.80 10.56 5.55
N MET A 25 0.38 10.09 6.73
CA MET A 25 0.73 8.77 7.25
C MET A 25 0.26 7.65 6.33
N ASN A 26 -0.98 7.72 5.83
CA ASN A 26 -1.51 6.75 4.86
C ASN A 26 -0.68 6.71 3.59
N ALA A 27 -0.27 7.87 3.07
CA ALA A 27 0.61 7.95 1.91
C ALA A 27 1.99 7.32 2.19
N MET A 28 2.59 7.59 3.36
CA MET A 28 3.86 7.01 3.76
C MET A 28 3.78 5.48 3.93
N HIS A 29 2.72 4.97 4.56
CA HIS A 29 2.49 3.54 4.67
C HIS A 29 2.32 2.88 3.31
N SER A 30 1.54 3.49 2.42
CA SER A 30 1.34 2.97 1.06
C SER A 30 2.66 2.90 0.28
N GLN A 31 3.50 3.93 0.38
CA GLN A 31 4.84 3.94 -0.22
C GLN A 31 5.75 2.86 0.38
N ALA A 32 5.71 2.67 1.71
CA ALA A 32 6.50 1.65 2.38
C ALA A 32 6.09 0.24 1.94
N TYR A 33 4.79 -0.02 1.82
CA TYR A 33 4.28 -1.30 1.30
C TYR A 33 4.73 -1.55 -0.13
N PHE A 34 4.56 -0.57 -1.02
CA PHE A 34 5.01 -0.68 -2.41
C PHE A 34 6.52 -0.96 -2.49
N LYS A 35 7.31 -0.29 -1.65
CA LYS A 35 8.76 -0.50 -1.61
C LYS A 35 9.13 -1.88 -1.08
N ALA A 36 8.43 -2.37 -0.07
CA ALA A 36 8.62 -3.73 0.43
C ALA A 36 8.31 -4.77 -0.65
N GLU A 37 7.19 -4.62 -1.36
CA GLU A 37 6.84 -5.49 -2.49
C GLU A 37 7.94 -5.50 -3.56
N GLN A 38 8.44 -4.31 -3.93
CA GLN A 38 9.55 -4.19 -4.87
C GLN A 38 10.79 -4.96 -4.39
N HIS A 39 11.19 -4.79 -3.13
CA HIS A 39 12.35 -5.49 -2.58
C HIS A 39 12.19 -7.02 -2.57
N TYR A 40 10.99 -7.51 -2.30
CA TYR A 40 10.72 -8.95 -2.37
C TYR A 40 10.73 -9.45 -3.82
N GLN A 41 10.20 -8.69 -4.78
CA GLN A 41 10.27 -9.05 -6.20
C GLN A 41 11.73 -9.09 -6.69
N GLU A 42 12.54 -8.11 -6.32
CA GLU A 42 13.98 -8.07 -6.62
C GLU A 42 14.72 -9.26 -5.99
N ALA A 43 14.47 -9.55 -4.71
CA ALA A 43 15.06 -10.69 -4.03
C ALA A 43 14.65 -12.03 -4.67
N MET A 44 13.38 -12.18 -5.05
CA MET A 44 12.89 -13.37 -5.77
C MET A 44 13.57 -13.54 -7.12
N ALA A 45 13.79 -12.45 -7.86
CA ALA A 45 14.47 -12.49 -9.16
C ALA A 45 15.94 -12.92 -9.07
N ILE A 46 16.61 -12.62 -7.95
CA ILE A 46 18.00 -13.02 -7.70
C ILE A 46 18.08 -14.47 -7.20
N CYS A 47 17.22 -14.84 -6.25
CA CYS A 47 17.38 -16.08 -5.49
C CYS A 47 16.61 -17.27 -6.06
N LEU A 48 15.57 -17.04 -6.87
CA LEU A 48 14.65 -18.10 -7.31
C LEU A 48 14.67 -18.28 -8.83
N GLN A 49 14.35 -19.50 -9.27
CA GLN A 49 14.04 -19.74 -10.68
C GLN A 49 12.74 -19.00 -11.06
N PRO A 50 12.57 -18.56 -12.32
CA PRO A 50 11.41 -17.77 -12.73
C PRO A 50 10.05 -18.40 -12.39
N LYS A 51 9.93 -19.73 -12.52
CA LYS A 51 8.71 -20.47 -12.17
C LYS A 51 8.39 -20.43 -10.67
N GLN A 52 9.42 -20.49 -9.82
CA GLN A 52 9.26 -20.43 -8.37
C GLN A 52 8.93 -19.02 -7.91
N ALA A 53 9.58 -18.00 -8.49
CA ALA A 53 9.25 -16.60 -8.23
C ALA A 53 7.78 -16.29 -8.59
N ALA A 54 7.30 -16.75 -9.75
CA ALA A 54 5.91 -16.59 -10.16
C ALA A 54 4.93 -17.29 -9.19
N PHE A 55 5.28 -18.49 -8.71
CA PHE A 55 4.46 -19.21 -7.74
C PHE A 55 4.37 -18.47 -6.40
N VAL A 56 5.50 -17.97 -5.88
CA VAL A 56 5.53 -17.19 -4.63
C VAL A 56 4.73 -15.90 -4.78
N ALA A 57 4.87 -15.18 -5.90
CA ALA A 57 4.10 -13.96 -6.16
C ALA A 57 2.59 -14.22 -6.24
N ALA A 58 2.18 -15.31 -6.90
CA ALA A 58 0.77 -15.71 -6.94
C ALA A 58 0.23 -16.05 -5.55
N LYS A 59 1.00 -16.79 -4.75
CA LYS A 59 0.61 -17.15 -3.38
C LYS A 59 0.54 -15.92 -2.46
N ALA A 60 1.47 -14.98 -2.59
CA ALA A 60 1.44 -13.72 -1.83
C ALA A 60 0.17 -12.90 -2.13
N ARG A 61 -0.28 -12.87 -3.38
CA ARG A 61 -1.55 -12.24 -3.77
C ARG A 61 -2.75 -12.94 -3.13
N GLU A 62 -2.78 -14.27 -3.21
CA GLU A 62 -3.87 -15.08 -2.61
C GLU A 62 -3.98 -14.87 -1.10
N ILE A 63 -2.84 -14.82 -0.37
CA ILE A 63 -2.83 -14.54 1.07
C ILE A 63 -3.44 -13.15 1.33
N ARG A 64 -2.98 -12.14 0.61
CA ARG A 64 -3.47 -10.77 0.76
C ARG A 64 -4.98 -10.66 0.52
N GLU A 65 -5.48 -11.28 -0.54
CA GLU A 65 -6.88 -11.15 -0.94
C GLU A 65 -7.81 -12.06 -0.13
N SER A 66 -7.42 -13.31 0.08
CA SER A 66 -8.29 -14.34 0.67
C SER A 66 -8.17 -14.43 2.19
N TRP A 67 -6.98 -14.17 2.76
CA TRP A 67 -6.74 -14.38 4.20
C TRP A 67 -6.79 -13.06 4.98
N ASP A 68 -6.20 -12.00 4.42
CA ASP A 68 -6.18 -10.69 5.07
C ASP A 68 -7.36 -9.79 4.66
N GLY A 69 -8.17 -10.23 3.69
CA GLY A 69 -9.32 -9.46 3.19
C GLY A 69 -8.94 -8.13 2.52
N MET A 70 -7.67 -7.97 2.12
CA MET A 70 -7.14 -6.77 1.47
C MET A 70 -7.24 -6.86 -0.06
N GLY A 71 -8.44 -7.20 -0.53
CA GLY A 71 -8.79 -7.22 -1.95
C GLY A 71 -8.44 -5.89 -2.62
N THR A 72 -7.85 -5.95 -3.81
CA THR A 72 -7.70 -4.75 -4.63
C THR A 72 -9.07 -4.43 -5.20
N VAL A 73 -9.74 -3.39 -4.71
CA VAL A 73 -10.99 -2.91 -5.31
C VAL A 73 -10.68 -2.44 -6.73
N THR A 74 -11.13 -3.19 -7.73
CA THR A 74 -11.01 -2.79 -9.13
C THR A 74 -12.09 -1.76 -9.47
N ILE A 75 -11.86 -0.92 -10.48
CA ILE A 75 -12.78 0.16 -10.87
C ILE A 75 -14.21 -0.37 -11.12
N ASP A 76 -14.32 -1.60 -11.63
CA ASP A 76 -15.59 -2.29 -11.87
C ASP A 76 -16.42 -2.53 -10.59
N GLU A 77 -15.78 -2.69 -9.43
CA GLU A 77 -16.47 -2.85 -8.14
C GLU A 77 -17.02 -1.52 -7.58
N THR A 78 -16.41 -0.40 -7.97
CA THR A 78 -16.86 0.95 -7.58
C THR A 78 -18.00 1.51 -8.43
N GLU A 79 -18.18 1.09 -9.68
CA GLU A 79 -19.31 1.56 -10.51
C GLU A 79 -20.67 0.99 -10.07
N ALA A 80 -20.70 -0.14 -9.36
CA ALA A 80 -21.94 -0.75 -8.90
C ALA A 80 -22.58 -0.07 -7.66
N ALA A 81 -21.82 0.76 -6.93
CA ALA A 81 -22.27 1.36 -5.67
C ALA A 81 -23.00 2.72 -5.84
N ASP A 82 -22.81 3.41 -6.97
CA ASP A 82 -23.19 4.82 -7.14
C ASP A 82 -24.51 5.08 -7.91
N TRP A 83 -25.33 4.06 -8.17
CA TRP A 83 -26.68 4.30 -8.72
C TRP A 83 -27.80 3.56 -7.98
N LEU A 84 -28.21 4.13 -6.85
CA LEU A 84 -29.60 4.03 -6.41
C LEU A 84 -30.14 5.45 -6.18
N PRO A 85 -31.05 5.95 -7.04
CA PRO A 85 -31.72 7.21 -6.78
C PRO A 85 -32.54 7.05 -5.50
N ARG A 86 -32.16 7.79 -4.44
CA ARG A 86 -33.00 7.92 -3.25
C ARG A 86 -34.33 8.56 -3.68
N LYS A 87 -35.40 7.77 -3.66
CA LYS A 87 -36.77 8.30 -3.73
C LYS A 87 -37.05 9.04 -2.42
N SER A 88 -37.33 10.33 -2.51
CA SER A 88 -38.23 11.06 -1.59
C SER A 88 -39.08 12.00 -2.42
#